data_AF-A0A845ZQY9-F1
#
_entry.id   AF-A0A845ZQY9-F1
#
_cell.length_a   1.000
_cell.length_b   1.000
_cell.length_c   1.000
_cell.angle_alpha   90.00
_cell.angle_beta   90.00
_cell.angle_gamma   90.00
#
_symmetry.space_group_name_H-M   'P 1'
#
loop_
_entity.id
_entity.type
_entity.pdbx_description
1 polymer ?
#
loop_
_entity_poly.entity_id
_entity_poly.type
_entity_poly.pdbx_seq_one_letter_code
_entity_poly.pdbx_strand_id
1 'polypeptide(L)' 'MALVPIRKAVELTGLSRNTLRKYADNGTIKSERTPSGYR' A
#
# COMPACT_ATOMS: atom_id res chain seq x y z
N MET A 1 1.84 -3.49 -14.43
CA MET A 1 2.15 -2.70 -13.21
C MET A 1 2.85 -3.61 -12.21
N ALA A 2 4.00 -3.22 -11.67
CA ALA A 2 4.64 -3.95 -10.57
C ALA A 2 4.06 -3.46 -9.23
N LEU A 3 3.71 -4.39 -8.34
CA LEU A 3 3.38 -4.05 -6.95
C LEU A 3 4.67 -3.67 -6.22
N VAL A 4 4.59 -2.63 -5.39
CA VAL A 4 5.70 -2.19 -4.54
C VAL A 4 5.38 -2.43 -3.07
N PRO A 5 6.34 -2.86 -2.24
CA PRO A 5 6.13 -2.96 -0.80
C PRO A 5 5.73 -1.62 -0.20
N ILE A 6 4.93 -1.65 0.87
CA ILE A 6 4.43 -0.44 1.54
C ILE A 6 5.55 0.55 1.94
N ARG A 7 6.76 0.08 2.24
CA ARG A 7 7.92 0.95 2.53
C ARG A 7 8.30 1.82 1.32
N LYS A 8 8.41 1.22 0.13
CA LYS A 8 8.67 1.95 -1.11
C LYS A 8 7.49 2.86 -1.48
N ALA A 9 6.26 2.44 -1.20
CA ALA A 9 5.08 3.28 -1.43
C ALA A 9 5.12 4.56 -0.56
N VAL A 10 5.60 4.47 0.68
CA VAL A 10 5.81 5.64 1.56
C VAL A 10 6.86 6.58 0.97
N GLU A 11 8.00 6.05 0.53
CA GLU A 11 9.08 6.86 -0.08
C GLU A 11 8.61 7.58 -1.36
N LEU A 12 7.85 6.90 -2.21
CA LEU A 12 7.36 7.45 -3.47
C LEU A 12 6.25 8.50 -3.31
N THR A 13 5.40 8.36 -2.29
CA THR A 13 4.23 9.22 -2.11
C THR A 13 4.41 10.28 -1.02
N GLY A 14 5.39 10.10 -0.13
CA GLY A 14 5.54 10.90 1.09
C GLY A 14 4.42 10.66 2.12
N LEU A 15 3.49 9.73 1.86
CA LEU A 15 2.36 9.48 2.73
C LEU A 15 2.70 8.45 3.81
N SER A 16 2.08 8.61 4.99
CA SER A 16 2.21 7.61 6.06
C SER A 16 1.64 6.25 5.62
N ARG A 17 2.20 5.16 6.17
CA ARG A 17 1.66 3.80 5.96
C ARG A 17 0.18 3.68 6.31
N ASN A 18 -0.29 4.41 7.32
CA ASN A 18 -1.70 4.37 7.73
C ASN A 18 -2.59 5.05 6.70
N THR A 19 -2.14 6.16 6.10
CA THR A 19 -2.86 6.83 5.01
C THR A 19 -2.99 5.91 3.80
N LEU A 20 -1.90 5.27 3.40
CA LEU A 20 -1.91 4.30 2.28
C LEU A 20 -2.85 3.12 2.55
N ARG A 21 -2.86 2.58 3.78
CA ARG A 21 -3.79 1.51 4.17
C ARG A 21 -5.26 1.96 4.06
N LYS A 22 -5.59 3.15 4.57
CA LYS A 22 -6.94 3.70 4.46
C LYS A 22 -7.35 3.90 2.99
N TYR A 23 -6.45 4.40 2.15
CA TYR A 23 -6.73 4.53 0.72
C TYR A 23 -6.91 3.18 0.03
N ALA A 24 -6.18 2.15 0.45
CA ALA A 24 -6.39 0.79 -0.05
C ALA A 24 -7.74 0.22 0.42
N ASP A 25 -8.06 0.37 1.70
CA ASP A 25 -9.31 -0.13 2.28
C ASP A 25 -10.54 0.62 1.72
N ASN A 26 -10.39 1.91 1.37
CA ASN A 26 -11.42 2.72 0.68
C ASN A 26 -11.48 2.49 -0.84
N GLY A 27 -10.60 1.64 -1.41
CA GLY A 27 -10.56 1.34 -2.84
C GLY A 27 -9.93 2.43 -3.73
N THR A 28 -9.34 3.47 -3.13
CA THR A 28 -8.64 4.55 -3.86
C THR A 28 -7.34 4.09 -4.50
N ILE A 29 -6.62 3.15 -3.86
CA ILE A 29 -5.41 2.54 -4.42
C ILE A 29 -5.53 1.01 -4.42
N LYS A 30 -4.93 0.37 -5.42
CA LYS A 30 -4.87 -1.11 -5.48
C LYS A 30 -3.81 -1.61 -4.51
N SER A 31 -4.18 -2.58 -3.68
CA SER A 31 -3.30 -3.30 -2.77
C SER A 31 -3.62 -4.79 -2.85
N GLU A 32 -2.59 -5.62 -2.86
CA GLU A 32 -2.72 -7.08 -2.85
C GLU A 32 -2.20 -7.62 -1.53
N ARG A 33 -2.86 -8.65 -0.99
CA ARG A 33 -2.36 -9.34 0.20
C ARG A 33 -1.47 -10.50 -0.23
N THR A 34 -0.26 -10.57 0.33
CA THR A 34 0.60 -11.74 0.18
C THR A 34 -0.02 -12.94 0.93
N PRO A 35 0.38 -14.17 0.61
CA PRO A 35 -0.06 -15.36 1.35
C PRO A 35 0.25 -15.29 2.86
N SER A 36 1.27 -14.53 3.24
CA SER A 36 1.65 -14.25 4.62
C SER A 36 0.81 -13.17 5.32
N GLY A 37 -0.16 -12.56 4.63
CA GLY A 37 -1.08 -11.55 5.18
C GLY A 37 -0.57 -10.10 5.13
N TYR A 38 0.60 -9.86 4.52
CA TYR A 38 1.15 -8.52 4.33
C TYR A 38 0.58 -7.84 3.07
N ARG A 39 0.72 -6.52 2.99
CA ARG A 39 0.31 -5.67 1.86
C ARG A 39 1.48 -4.80 1.42
#